data_AF-U4TTL4-F1
#
_entry.id   AF-U4TTL4-F1
#
_cell.length_a   1.000
_cell.length_b   1.000
_cell.length_c   1.000
_cell.angle_alpha   90.00
_cell.angle_beta   90.00
_cell.angle_gamma   90.00
#
_symmetry.space_group_name_H-M   'P 1'
#
loop_
_entity.id
_entity.type
_entity.pdbx_description
1 polymer ?
#
loop_
_entity_poly.entity_id
_entity_poly.type
_entity_poly.pdbx_seq_one_letter_code
_entity_poly.pdbx_strand_id
1 'polypeptide(L)'
;KCEGNQPAEIRKFSVDPQITSFEVLQSILAKAFDLKGDFAICYRAYDVTGQEIYMRLISDWDLDAAFLKAHNTSVATNQEPCLCLRVDLKPFEEQIEDWQQKQNVGKTLNMVQKVLNFGDDMNSSVQPSIPALSDGEFRKFCDAVGQIVHAKELRSVIYYGGIEPSLRKVVWKHLLNVYPEGMSGRERMDYIKKKAAEYEKLKSTWKQAIAQVGKVYAPVHSYTVNRTQQVKINNLVGEMGAVECGVPQGSPGPLLFLIYLNNLTRILPEMDCSVICYAHDTGPVAGELAYTTGMVRKDVLRTDRHHPFYAGSDDNQNIHSLFNILTTYALNHPKVSYCQGMSDLASPLLVTMNDEAHAYICFCALMQRLVTNFMIDGIAMTQKFTHLAEGLMYYDPEFYNYLKVHQADDLLFCYRWLLLEMKREFAFGDSLRMLEVLWASLPADHPQLELKLFDIPFQHIPPSATPPISPLVLKMPRWPSVLVNACISRS
;
A
#
# COMPACT_ATOMS: atom_id res chain seq x y z
N LYS A 1 -31.49 30.77 -23.99
CA LYS A 1 -32.37 30.73 -22.81
C LYS A 1 -31.52 30.19 -21.68
N CYS A 2 -31.04 31.05 -20.78
CA CYS A 2 -30.29 30.60 -19.61
C CYS A 2 -31.27 29.85 -18.71
N GLU A 3 -31.12 28.53 -18.62
CA GLU A 3 -31.76 27.77 -17.55
C GLU A 3 -31.10 28.21 -16.23
N GLY A 4 -31.91 28.59 -15.25
CA GLY A 4 -31.44 29.15 -14.00
C GLY A 4 -30.58 28.17 -13.21
N ASN A 5 -29.60 28.71 -12.46
CA ASN A 5 -28.76 28.00 -11.48
C ASN A 5 -29.56 26.90 -10.75
N GLN A 6 -29.36 25.65 -11.13
CA GLN A 6 -29.82 24.54 -10.31
C GLN A 6 -29.00 24.54 -9.01
N PRO A 7 -29.63 24.33 -7.84
CA PRO A 7 -28.90 24.26 -6.58
C PRO A 7 -27.92 23.08 -6.62
N ALA A 8 -26.71 23.27 -6.06
CA ALA A 8 -25.72 22.20 -5.98
C ALA A 8 -26.31 20.99 -5.24
N GLU A 9 -26.20 19.82 -5.87
CA GLU A 9 -26.71 18.58 -5.31
C GLU A 9 -25.66 18.03 -4.33
N ILE A 10 -26.04 17.84 -3.06
CA ILE A 10 -25.14 17.42 -1.98
C ILE A 10 -25.55 16.03 -1.50
N ARG A 11 -24.58 15.13 -1.36
CA ARG A 11 -24.77 13.77 -0.84
C ARG A 11 -23.76 13.47 0.25
N LYS A 12 -24.25 12.85 1.33
CA LYS A 12 -23.44 12.43 2.47
C LYS A 12 -23.47 10.92 2.60
N PHE A 13 -22.30 10.30 2.70
CA PHE A 13 -22.16 8.86 2.91
C PHE A 13 -20.86 8.56 3.66
N SER A 14 -20.77 7.39 4.29
CA SER A 14 -19.56 6.97 5.00
C SER A 14 -18.75 6.01 4.14
N VAL A 15 -17.43 6.14 4.20
CA VAL A 15 -16.49 5.21 3.55
C VAL A 15 -15.49 4.68 4.55
N ASP A 16 -14.97 3.48 4.29
CA ASP A 16 -13.90 2.87 5.07
C ASP A 16 -12.56 3.11 4.34
N PRO A 17 -11.64 3.91 4.91
CA PRO A 17 -10.35 4.21 4.30
C PRO A 17 -9.51 2.98 3.94
N GLN A 18 -9.69 1.85 4.64
CA GLN A 18 -8.85 0.67 4.43
C GLN A 18 -9.21 -0.14 3.18
N ILE A 19 -10.41 0.07 2.64
CA ILE A 19 -10.93 -0.71 1.50
C ILE A 19 -11.48 0.16 0.36
N THR A 20 -11.56 1.48 0.55
CA THR A 20 -12.08 2.41 -0.45
C THR A 20 -10.94 2.94 -1.31
N SER A 21 -10.72 2.30 -2.46
CA SER A 21 -9.82 2.83 -3.49
C SER A 21 -10.45 4.03 -4.22
N PHE A 22 -9.63 4.80 -4.93
CA PHE A 22 -10.04 5.91 -5.78
C PHE A 22 -11.05 5.47 -6.84
N GLU A 23 -10.85 4.32 -7.49
CA GLU A 23 -11.81 3.75 -8.44
C GLU A 23 -13.15 3.40 -7.77
N VAL A 24 -13.11 2.86 -6.54
CA VAL A 24 -14.33 2.55 -5.76
C VAL A 24 -15.06 3.84 -5.40
N LEU A 25 -14.36 4.86 -4.92
CA LEU A 25 -14.93 6.18 -4.63
C LEU A 25 -15.55 6.81 -5.88
N GLN A 26 -14.86 6.73 -7.02
CA GLN A 26 -15.39 7.19 -8.31
C GLN A 26 -16.67 6.43 -8.69
N SER A 27 -16.70 5.11 -8.53
CA SER A 27 -17.92 4.32 -8.78
C SER A 27 -19.08 4.70 -7.85
N ILE A 28 -18.78 4.96 -6.57
CA ILE A 28 -19.77 5.40 -5.58
C ILE A 28 -20.35 6.76 -5.98
N LEU A 29 -19.49 7.72 -6.34
CA LEU A 29 -19.92 9.06 -6.77
C LEU A 29 -20.71 9.03 -8.08
N ALA A 30 -20.27 8.24 -9.06
CA ALA A 30 -20.98 8.06 -10.32
C ALA A 30 -22.40 7.55 -10.11
N LYS A 31 -22.56 6.53 -9.24
CA LYS A 31 -23.87 5.98 -8.88
C LYS A 31 -24.69 6.94 -8.02
N ALA A 32 -24.05 7.62 -7.07
CA ALA A 32 -24.72 8.53 -6.15
C ALA A 32 -25.35 9.72 -6.91
N PHE A 33 -24.66 10.26 -7.91
CA PHE A 33 -25.12 11.42 -8.68
C PHE A 33 -25.70 11.10 -10.06
N ASP A 34 -25.87 9.81 -10.41
CA ASP A 34 -26.33 9.33 -11.74
C ASP A 34 -25.52 9.93 -12.90
N LEU A 35 -24.19 9.84 -12.81
CA LEU A 35 -23.25 10.41 -13.79
C LEU A 35 -23.00 9.42 -14.92
N LYS A 36 -23.13 9.88 -16.17
CA LYS A 36 -23.00 9.05 -17.39
C LYS A 36 -21.75 9.35 -18.23
N GLY A 37 -20.73 9.96 -17.65
CA GLY A 37 -19.48 10.32 -18.34
C GLY A 37 -18.33 10.58 -17.36
N ASP A 38 -17.18 11.02 -17.89
CA ASP A 38 -16.01 11.34 -17.08
C ASP A 38 -16.23 12.61 -16.25
N PHE A 39 -15.79 12.56 -14.99
CA PHE A 39 -15.84 13.69 -14.06
C PHE A 39 -14.55 13.74 -13.26
N ALA A 40 -14.22 14.93 -12.77
CA ALA A 40 -13.13 15.12 -11.83
C ALA A 40 -13.66 15.08 -10.39
N ILE A 41 -12.85 14.57 -9.47
CA ILE A 41 -13.13 14.60 -8.05
C ILE A 41 -12.08 15.51 -7.42
N CYS A 42 -12.51 16.48 -6.63
CA CYS A 42 -11.65 17.35 -5.85
C CYS A 42 -12.02 17.24 -4.38
N TYR A 43 -11.06 17.34 -3.46
CA TYR A 43 -11.33 17.48 -2.03
C TYR A 43 -11.06 18.90 -1.54
N ARG A 44 -11.85 19.33 -0.56
CA ARG A 44 -11.74 20.65 0.04
C ARG A 44 -10.51 20.76 0.93
N ALA A 45 -9.74 21.82 0.74
CA ALA A 45 -8.70 22.32 1.63
C ALA A 45 -8.91 23.85 1.83
N TYR A 46 -8.07 24.51 2.62
CA TYR A 46 -8.33 25.89 3.08
C TYR A 46 -7.04 26.68 3.12
N ASP A 47 -6.72 27.52 2.14
CA ASP A 47 -5.42 28.19 1.94
C ASP A 47 -4.83 28.90 3.20
N VAL A 48 -3.59 29.42 3.15
CA VAL A 48 -2.99 30.10 4.33
C VAL A 48 -3.75 31.34 4.81
N THR A 49 -4.59 31.92 3.95
CA THR A 49 -5.47 33.04 4.30
C THR A 49 -6.81 32.56 4.88
N GLY A 50 -7.01 31.24 4.95
CA GLY A 50 -8.25 30.58 5.34
C GLY A 50 -9.25 30.47 4.19
N GLN A 51 -8.87 30.77 2.95
CA GLN A 51 -9.75 30.73 1.80
C GLN A 51 -9.92 29.29 1.29
N GLU A 52 -11.16 28.89 1.03
CA GLU A 52 -11.46 27.53 0.56
C GLU A 52 -10.85 27.24 -0.83
N ILE A 53 -10.06 26.17 -0.92
CA ILE A 53 -9.46 25.66 -2.16
C ILE A 53 -9.88 24.21 -2.41
N TYR A 54 -9.79 23.76 -3.66
CA TYR A 54 -10.18 22.41 -4.06
C TYR A 54 -9.01 21.72 -4.76
N MET A 55 -8.54 20.62 -4.17
CA MET A 55 -7.40 19.83 -4.64
C MET A 55 -7.89 18.59 -5.38
N ARG A 56 -7.34 18.32 -6.57
CA ARG A 56 -7.81 17.22 -7.42
C ARG A 56 -7.33 15.87 -6.91
N LEU A 57 -8.23 14.88 -6.87
CA LEU A 57 -7.90 13.47 -6.64
C LEU A 57 -7.67 12.80 -7.99
N ILE A 58 -6.49 12.19 -8.18
CA ILE A 58 -6.12 11.51 -9.43
C ILE A 58 -5.67 10.06 -9.21
N SER A 59 -5.51 9.62 -7.95
CA SER A 59 -5.03 8.29 -7.60
C SER A 59 -5.44 7.88 -6.17
N ASP A 60 -5.21 6.61 -5.82
CA ASP A 60 -5.39 6.09 -4.45
C ASP A 60 -4.54 6.87 -3.42
N TRP A 61 -3.36 7.35 -3.82
CA TRP A 61 -2.47 8.10 -2.93
C TRP A 61 -3.05 9.46 -2.54
N ASP A 62 -3.69 10.16 -3.49
CA ASP A 62 -4.34 11.45 -3.20
C ASP A 62 -5.53 11.23 -2.26
N LEU A 63 -6.23 10.10 -2.42
CA LEU A 63 -7.33 9.72 -1.57
C LEU A 63 -6.87 9.36 -0.15
N ASP A 64 -5.78 8.61 -0.01
CA ASP A 64 -5.17 8.30 1.29
C ASP A 64 -4.69 9.58 2.00
N ALA A 65 -4.04 10.49 1.28
CA ALA A 65 -3.64 11.79 1.81
C ALA A 65 -4.85 12.62 2.27
N ALA A 66 -5.94 12.59 1.51
CA ALA A 66 -7.18 13.27 1.87
C ALA A 66 -7.86 12.65 3.10
N PHE A 67 -7.85 11.32 3.25
CA PHE A 67 -8.32 10.64 4.46
C PHE A 67 -7.47 10.97 5.68
N LEU A 68 -6.16 10.96 5.54
CA LEU A 68 -5.24 11.32 6.61
C LEU A 68 -5.44 12.77 7.07
N LYS A 69 -5.65 13.70 6.13
CA LYS A 69 -5.95 15.11 6.45
C LYS A 69 -7.28 15.27 7.18
N ALA A 70 -8.31 14.55 6.75
CA ALA A 70 -9.61 14.54 7.42
C ALA A 70 -9.51 14.00 8.86
N HIS A 71 -8.70 12.96 9.07
CA HIS A 71 -8.44 12.39 10.39
C HIS A 71 -7.65 13.34 11.29
N ASN A 72 -6.54 13.89 10.82
CA ASN A 72 -5.73 14.83 11.60
C ASN A 72 -6.54 16.05 12.04
N THR A 73 -7.40 16.55 11.15
CA THR A 73 -8.34 17.64 11.48
C THR A 73 -9.33 17.22 12.57
N SER A 74 -9.87 16.00 12.48
CA SER A 74 -10.82 15.45 13.44
C SER A 74 -10.22 15.31 14.84
N VAL A 75 -8.95 14.87 14.92
CA VAL A 75 -8.20 14.78 16.17
C VAL A 75 -7.95 16.16 16.77
N ALA A 76 -7.58 17.14 15.94
CA ALA A 76 -7.33 18.51 16.39
C ALA A 76 -8.59 19.24 16.88
N THR A 77 -9.75 18.98 16.27
CA THR A 77 -11.02 19.67 16.59
C THR A 77 -11.96 18.87 17.49
N ASN A 78 -11.61 17.63 17.83
CA ASN A 78 -12.46 16.67 18.54
C ASN A 78 -13.83 16.46 17.84
N GLN A 79 -13.80 16.36 16.51
CA GLN A 79 -14.97 16.12 15.65
C GLN A 79 -14.83 14.80 14.89
N GLU A 80 -15.90 14.35 14.25
CA GLU A 80 -15.85 13.18 13.37
C GLU A 80 -15.02 13.47 12.11
N PRO A 81 -14.19 12.53 11.64
CA PRO A 81 -13.38 12.73 10.44
C PRO A 81 -14.30 12.89 9.23
N CYS A 82 -14.19 14.04 8.56
CA CYS A 82 -15.04 14.37 7.43
C CYS A 82 -14.23 14.86 6.22
N LEU A 83 -14.43 14.20 5.08
CA LEU A 83 -13.87 14.56 3.79
C LEU A 83 -14.95 15.27 2.95
N CYS A 84 -14.70 16.51 2.57
CA CYS A 84 -15.61 17.26 1.69
C CYS A 84 -15.10 17.19 0.25
N LEU A 85 -15.93 16.68 -0.66
CA LEU A 85 -15.60 16.48 -2.06
C LEU A 85 -16.44 17.40 -2.96
N ARG A 86 -15.85 17.85 -4.06
CA ARG A 86 -16.55 18.49 -5.18
C ARG A 86 -16.36 17.63 -6.42
N VAL A 87 -17.46 17.35 -7.10
CA VAL A 87 -17.49 16.63 -8.36
C VAL A 87 -17.68 17.63 -9.48
N ASP A 88 -16.69 17.75 -10.35
CA ASP A 88 -16.70 18.67 -11.48
C ASP A 88 -16.97 17.86 -12.77
N LEU A 89 -18.09 18.13 -13.44
CA LEU A 89 -18.40 17.53 -14.74
C LEU A 89 -17.46 18.11 -15.80
N LYS A 90 -16.79 17.25 -16.58
CA LYS A 90 -16.01 17.75 -17.72
C LYS A 90 -16.98 18.27 -18.80
N PRO A 91 -16.81 19.49 -19.34
CA PRO A 91 -17.53 19.90 -20.54
C PRO A 91 -17.12 19.01 -21.72
N PHE A 92 -18.06 18.78 -22.65
CA PHE A 92 -17.91 17.81 -23.75
C PHE A 92 -16.88 18.21 -24.83
N GLU A 93 -16.10 19.28 -24.64
CA GLU A 93 -15.09 19.75 -25.59
C GLU A 93 -13.78 20.12 -24.87
N GLU A 94 -13.02 19.12 -24.40
CA GLU A 94 -11.65 19.34 -23.95
C GLU A 94 -10.81 18.05 -24.08
N GLN A 95 -10.71 17.55 -25.32
CA GLN A 95 -9.70 16.54 -25.69
C GLN A 95 -8.36 17.17 -26.12
N ILE A 96 -8.20 18.50 -26.00
CA ILE A 96 -7.03 19.23 -26.53
C ILE A 96 -6.04 19.67 -25.42
N GLU A 97 -6.44 19.77 -24.15
CA GLU A 97 -5.54 20.29 -23.09
C GLU A 97 -4.57 19.25 -22.50
N ASP A 98 -4.87 17.95 -22.61
CA ASP A 98 -4.00 16.86 -22.14
C ASP A 98 -2.64 16.80 -22.90
N TRP A 99 -2.59 17.37 -24.11
CA TRP A 99 -1.35 17.52 -24.88
C TRP A 99 -0.53 18.74 -24.46
N GLN A 100 -1.17 19.84 -24.05
CA GLN A 100 -0.47 21.05 -23.62
C GLN A 100 0.13 20.92 -22.21
N GLN A 101 -0.52 20.17 -21.31
CA GLN A 101 0.02 19.90 -19.98
C GLN A 101 1.27 19.01 -20.04
N LYS A 102 1.32 18.03 -20.94
CA LYS A 102 2.54 17.25 -21.27
C LYS A 102 3.65 18.11 -21.88
N GLN A 103 3.31 19.13 -22.69
CA GLN A 103 4.31 20.07 -23.22
C GLN A 103 4.80 21.08 -22.18
N ASN A 104 3.96 21.52 -21.23
CA ASN A 104 4.36 22.43 -20.18
C ASN A 104 5.20 21.74 -19.10
N VAL A 105 4.92 20.48 -18.75
CA VAL A 105 5.83 19.68 -17.91
C VAL A 105 7.19 19.48 -18.60
N GLY A 106 7.21 19.27 -19.92
CA GLY A 106 8.44 19.23 -20.71
C GLY A 106 9.19 20.57 -20.76
N LYS A 107 8.49 21.70 -20.74
CA LYS A 107 9.10 23.04 -20.67
C LYS A 107 9.61 23.38 -19.27
N THR A 108 8.90 22.98 -18.22
CA THR A 108 9.33 23.13 -16.83
C THR A 108 10.52 22.22 -16.52
N LEU A 109 10.54 20.98 -17.01
CA LEU A 109 11.73 20.11 -16.98
C LEU A 109 12.92 20.71 -17.73
N ASN A 110 12.70 21.28 -18.92
CA ASN A 110 13.75 21.98 -19.66
C ASN A 110 14.21 23.27 -18.96
N MET A 111 13.34 23.96 -18.23
CA MET A 111 13.66 25.17 -17.48
C MET A 111 14.42 24.83 -16.20
N VAL A 112 14.02 23.78 -15.48
CA VAL A 112 14.74 23.23 -14.33
C VAL A 112 16.09 22.65 -14.76
N GLN A 113 16.20 21.98 -15.92
CA GLN A 113 17.49 21.60 -16.52
C GLN A 113 18.36 22.81 -16.87
N LYS A 114 17.76 23.91 -17.37
CA LYS A 114 18.49 25.15 -17.69
C LYS A 114 18.92 25.94 -16.45
N VAL A 115 18.17 25.88 -15.36
CA VAL A 115 18.50 26.56 -14.09
C VAL A 115 19.51 25.74 -13.27
N LEU A 116 19.49 24.41 -13.40
CA LEU A 116 20.50 23.52 -12.81
C LEU A 116 21.78 23.38 -13.67
N ASN A 117 21.88 24.08 -14.80
CA ASN A 117 23.13 24.19 -15.57
C ASN A 117 24.14 25.03 -14.78
N PHE A 118 24.95 24.34 -13.97
CA PHE A 118 26.37 24.65 -13.91
C PHE A 118 26.89 24.84 -15.36
N GLY A 119 27.58 25.95 -15.60
CA GLY A 119 27.87 26.48 -16.93
C GLY A 119 28.44 25.49 -17.93
N ASP A 120 28.13 25.78 -19.19
CA ASP A 120 28.67 25.26 -20.45
C ASP A 120 29.94 24.40 -20.34
N ASP A 121 29.77 23.09 -20.19
CA ASP A 121 30.78 22.06 -20.52
C ASP A 121 30.14 20.72 -20.93
N MET A 122 28.96 20.76 -21.55
CA MET A 122 28.20 19.60 -22.06
C MET A 122 28.73 19.01 -23.37
N ASN A 123 30.06 19.00 -23.53
CA ASN A 123 30.74 18.07 -24.45
C ASN A 123 31.87 17.28 -23.76
N SER A 124 31.95 17.37 -22.43
CA SER A 124 32.62 16.37 -21.62
C SER A 124 31.57 15.39 -21.14
N SER A 125 31.69 14.13 -21.55
CA SER A 125 31.01 13.04 -20.86
C SER A 125 31.39 13.13 -19.38
N VAL A 126 30.48 13.56 -18.51
CA VAL A 126 30.65 13.41 -17.07
C VAL A 126 30.56 11.91 -16.80
N GLN A 127 31.65 11.20 -17.06
CA GLN A 127 31.86 9.90 -16.44
C GLN A 127 31.78 10.15 -14.93
N PRO A 128 31.02 9.34 -14.17
CA PRO A 128 31.15 9.39 -12.72
C PRO A 128 32.64 9.22 -12.43
N SER A 129 33.24 10.21 -11.74
CA SER A 129 34.68 10.27 -11.51
C SER A 129 35.21 9.05 -10.74
N ILE A 130 34.29 8.25 -10.19
CA ILE A 130 34.54 7.00 -9.48
C ILE A 130 33.77 5.88 -10.22
N PRO A 131 34.45 4.84 -10.71
CA PRO A 131 33.81 3.70 -11.36
C PRO A 131 32.93 2.91 -10.38
N ALA A 132 31.95 2.19 -10.92
CA ALA A 132 31.12 1.29 -10.12
C ALA A 132 31.95 0.16 -9.51
N LEU A 133 31.60 -0.25 -8.29
CA LEU A 133 32.32 -1.29 -7.56
C LEU A 133 32.33 -2.62 -8.34
N SER A 134 33.53 -3.03 -8.75
CA SER A 134 33.78 -4.31 -9.43
C SER A 134 34.07 -5.46 -8.46
N ASP A 135 34.00 -6.72 -8.92
CA ASP A 135 34.34 -7.90 -8.09
C ASP A 135 35.79 -7.85 -7.56
N GLY A 136 36.73 -7.40 -8.41
CA GLY A 136 38.14 -7.29 -8.04
C GLY A 136 38.40 -6.23 -6.96
N GLU A 137 37.64 -5.13 -6.98
CA GLU A 137 37.69 -4.11 -5.93
C GLU A 137 37.00 -4.57 -4.66
N PHE A 138 35.84 -5.22 -4.78
CA PHE A 138 35.10 -5.74 -3.63
C PHE A 138 35.96 -6.69 -2.77
N ARG A 139 36.76 -7.56 -3.40
CA ARG A 139 37.69 -8.45 -2.70
C ARG A 139 38.73 -7.72 -1.85
N LYS A 140 39.08 -6.48 -2.17
CA LYS A 140 40.04 -5.68 -1.38
C LYS A 140 39.48 -5.26 -0.02
N PHE A 141 38.15 -5.23 0.12
CA PHE A 141 37.47 -4.93 1.40
C PHE A 141 37.27 -6.19 2.26
N CYS A 142 37.62 -7.35 1.72
CA CYS A 142 37.46 -8.64 2.38
C CYS A 142 38.81 -9.21 2.86
N ASP A 143 38.79 -9.98 3.94
CA ASP A 143 39.94 -10.80 4.34
C ASP A 143 40.04 -12.12 3.55
N ALA A 144 41.02 -12.96 3.92
CA ALA A 144 41.26 -14.26 3.27
C ALA A 144 40.11 -15.27 3.44
N VAL A 145 39.25 -15.11 4.45
CA VAL A 145 38.07 -15.97 4.68
C VAL A 145 36.77 -15.33 4.15
N GLY A 146 36.86 -14.14 3.56
CA GLY A 146 35.76 -13.42 2.94
C GLY A 146 34.90 -12.62 3.92
N GLN A 147 35.40 -12.26 5.10
CA GLN A 147 34.74 -11.27 5.98
C GLN A 147 35.05 -9.86 5.51
N ILE A 148 34.10 -8.93 5.67
CA ILE A 148 34.32 -7.51 5.34
C ILE A 148 35.06 -6.85 6.50
N VAL A 149 36.31 -6.43 6.26
CA VAL A 149 37.15 -5.74 7.25
C VAL A 149 36.97 -4.22 7.18
N HIS A 150 36.71 -3.69 5.99
CA HIS A 150 36.65 -2.27 5.70
C HIS A 150 35.23 -1.84 5.30
N ALA A 151 34.26 -2.05 6.20
CA ALA A 151 32.84 -1.86 5.90
C ALA A 151 32.45 -0.40 5.62
N LYS A 152 33.10 0.56 6.30
CA LYS A 152 32.84 1.99 6.12
C LYS A 152 33.36 2.48 4.76
N GLU A 153 34.55 2.04 4.38
CA GLU A 153 35.18 2.35 3.11
C GLU A 153 34.41 1.71 1.95
N LEU A 154 33.97 0.45 2.11
CA LEU A 154 33.11 -0.22 1.15
C LEU A 154 31.82 0.57 0.88
N ARG A 155 31.12 1.00 1.94
CA ARG A 155 29.90 1.83 1.83
C ARG A 155 30.20 3.17 1.15
N SER A 156 31.35 3.78 1.44
CA SER A 156 31.77 5.02 0.78
C SER A 156 31.98 4.84 -0.72
N VAL A 157 32.64 3.76 -1.16
CA VAL A 157 32.82 3.46 -2.58
C VAL A 157 31.48 3.21 -3.28
N ILE A 158 30.56 2.49 -2.64
CA ILE A 158 29.22 2.27 -3.16
C ILE A 158 28.45 3.59 -3.28
N TYR A 159 28.54 4.46 -2.27
CA TYR A 159 27.85 5.75 -2.25
C TYR A 159 28.25 6.63 -3.43
N TYR A 160 29.55 6.69 -3.78
CA TYR A 160 30.02 7.54 -4.88
C TYR A 160 29.99 6.84 -6.25
N GLY A 161 30.26 5.54 -6.32
CA GLY A 161 30.42 4.79 -7.59
C GLY A 161 29.22 3.93 -7.99
N GLY A 162 28.38 3.52 -7.04
CA GLY A 162 27.38 2.47 -7.24
C GLY A 162 28.00 1.07 -7.34
N ILE A 163 27.20 0.08 -7.76
CA ILE A 163 27.63 -1.33 -7.85
C ILE A 163 27.45 -1.86 -9.28
N GLU A 164 28.43 -2.64 -9.74
CA GLU A 164 28.30 -3.37 -11.01
C GLU A 164 27.09 -4.34 -10.95
N PRO A 165 26.22 -4.41 -11.99
CA PRO A 165 25.02 -5.24 -11.95
C PRO A 165 25.23 -6.70 -11.55
N SER A 166 26.34 -7.30 -11.98
CA SER A 166 26.72 -8.69 -11.71
C SER A 166 26.98 -8.96 -10.22
N LEU A 167 27.40 -7.93 -9.48
CA LEU A 167 27.82 -7.99 -8.08
C LEU A 167 26.69 -7.66 -7.09
N ARG A 168 25.61 -7.01 -7.54
CA ARG A 168 24.47 -6.60 -6.70
C ARG A 168 23.91 -7.72 -5.83
N LYS A 169 23.73 -8.91 -6.41
CA LYS A 169 23.22 -10.09 -5.70
C LYS A 169 24.04 -10.46 -4.45
N VAL A 170 25.31 -10.11 -4.40
CA VAL A 170 26.18 -10.33 -3.23
C VAL A 170 26.15 -9.11 -2.32
N VAL A 171 26.44 -7.93 -2.87
CA VAL A 171 26.67 -6.71 -2.08
C VAL A 171 25.38 -6.17 -1.44
N TRP A 172 24.22 -6.32 -2.08
CA TRP A 172 22.95 -5.87 -1.52
C TRP A 172 22.63 -6.56 -0.18
N LYS A 173 23.01 -7.83 0.00
CA LYS A 173 22.82 -8.52 1.29
C LYS A 173 23.64 -7.89 2.40
N HIS A 174 24.81 -7.30 2.08
CA HIS A 174 25.59 -6.54 3.03
C HIS A 174 25.00 -5.15 3.30
N LEU A 175 24.55 -4.44 2.26
CA LEU A 175 23.93 -3.12 2.42
C LEU A 175 22.64 -3.18 3.25
N LEU A 176 21.86 -4.25 3.08
CA LEU A 176 20.63 -4.51 3.81
C LEU A 176 20.86 -5.17 5.18
N ASN A 177 22.11 -5.39 5.59
CA ASN A 177 22.48 -6.00 6.88
C ASN A 177 21.85 -7.39 7.11
N VAL A 178 21.79 -8.24 6.06
CA VAL A 178 21.24 -9.62 6.13
C VAL A 178 22.08 -10.53 7.03
N TYR A 179 23.40 -10.32 7.03
CA TYR A 179 24.35 -11.19 7.71
C TYR A 179 24.69 -10.68 9.11
N PRO A 180 24.64 -11.54 10.13
CA PRO A 180 25.26 -11.24 11.41
C PRO A 180 26.75 -10.93 11.29
N GLU A 181 27.26 -10.18 12.25
CA GLU A 181 28.66 -9.73 12.27
C GLU A 181 29.64 -10.92 12.31
N GLY A 182 30.77 -10.79 11.60
CA GLY A 182 31.88 -11.75 11.66
C GLY A 182 31.69 -13.05 10.87
N MET A 183 30.65 -13.20 10.04
CA MET A 183 30.49 -14.40 9.22
C MET A 183 31.44 -14.44 8.02
N SER A 184 32.20 -15.53 7.88
CA SER A 184 33.01 -15.84 6.70
C SER A 184 32.16 -16.04 5.45
N GLY A 185 32.78 -16.03 4.27
CA GLY A 185 32.08 -16.27 3.00
C GLY A 185 31.35 -17.61 2.96
N ARG A 186 31.93 -18.67 3.55
CA ARG A 186 31.33 -20.00 3.63
C ARG A 186 30.13 -20.03 4.57
N GLU A 187 30.27 -19.46 5.77
CA GLU A 187 29.18 -19.39 6.76
C GLU A 187 27.99 -18.59 6.21
N ARG A 188 28.25 -17.53 5.43
CA ARG A 188 27.20 -16.76 4.75
C ARG A 188 26.42 -17.58 3.73
N MET A 189 27.07 -18.50 3.01
CA MET A 189 26.38 -19.41 2.09
C MET A 189 25.48 -20.38 2.85
N ASP A 190 26.00 -21.00 3.91
CA ASP A 190 25.24 -21.94 4.75
C ASP A 190 24.07 -21.24 5.47
N TYR A 191 24.29 -20.01 5.93
CA TYR A 191 23.28 -19.15 6.54
C TYR A 191 22.11 -18.87 5.59
N ILE A 192 22.39 -18.45 4.35
CA ILE A 192 21.35 -18.18 3.36
C ILE A 192 20.59 -19.46 3.00
N LYS A 193 21.27 -20.59 2.88
CA LYS A 193 20.61 -21.89 2.64
C LYS A 193 19.67 -22.26 3.79
N LYS A 194 20.08 -22.07 5.04
CA LYS A 194 19.24 -22.27 6.23
C LYS A 194 18.01 -21.37 6.19
N LYS A 195 18.18 -20.08 5.93
CA LYS A 195 17.09 -19.10 5.85
C LYS A 195 16.15 -19.34 4.68
N ALA A 196 16.66 -19.83 3.55
CA ALA A 196 15.82 -20.22 2.42
C ALA A 196 14.91 -21.41 2.77
N ALA A 197 15.43 -22.41 3.48
CA ALA A 197 14.61 -23.53 3.98
C ALA A 197 13.54 -23.07 4.99
N GLU A 198 13.88 -22.09 5.84
CA GLU A 198 12.92 -21.46 6.76
C GLU A 198 11.79 -20.76 5.99
N TYR A 199 12.12 -19.97 4.96
CA TYR A 199 11.13 -19.36 4.07
C TYR A 199 10.19 -20.39 3.41
N GLU A 200 10.74 -21.47 2.87
CA GLU A 200 9.93 -22.53 2.24
C GLU A 200 8.92 -23.13 3.21
N LYS A 201 9.31 -23.30 4.48
CA LYS A 201 8.40 -23.76 5.53
C LYS A 201 7.25 -22.76 5.74
N LEU A 202 7.55 -21.46 5.95
CA LEU A 202 6.54 -20.41 6.13
C LEU A 202 5.57 -20.34 4.94
N LYS A 203 6.12 -20.40 3.72
CA LYS A 203 5.36 -20.37 2.48
C LYS A 203 4.44 -21.58 2.35
N SER A 204 4.94 -22.77 2.67
CA SER A 204 4.17 -24.01 2.58
C SER A 204 2.95 -24.01 3.50
N THR A 205 3.05 -23.40 4.69
CA THR A 205 1.97 -23.38 5.68
C THR A 205 0.72 -22.67 5.16
N TRP A 206 0.85 -21.46 4.61
CA TRP A 206 -0.32 -20.75 4.09
C TRP A 206 -0.79 -21.29 2.74
N LYS A 207 0.11 -21.84 1.90
CA LYS A 207 -0.31 -22.51 0.66
C LYS A 207 -1.17 -23.74 0.95
N GLN A 208 -0.81 -24.53 1.96
CA GLN A 208 -1.63 -25.65 2.42
C GLN A 208 -2.99 -25.19 2.97
N ALA A 209 -3.02 -24.08 3.72
CA ALA A 209 -4.26 -23.48 4.20
C ALA A 209 -5.19 -23.09 3.05
N ILE A 210 -4.70 -22.38 2.03
CA ILE A 210 -5.48 -22.01 0.84
C ILE A 210 -6.01 -23.25 0.12
N ALA A 211 -5.17 -24.29 -0.05
CA ALA A 211 -5.56 -25.52 -0.71
C ALA A 211 -6.66 -26.29 0.06
N GLN A 212 -6.64 -26.23 1.40
CA GLN A 212 -7.68 -26.81 2.24
C GLN A 212 -8.98 -26.02 2.16
N VAL A 213 -8.89 -24.68 2.22
CA VAL A 213 -10.05 -23.78 2.03
C VAL A 213 -10.71 -24.03 0.67
N GLY A 214 -9.94 -24.11 -0.42
CA GLY A 214 -10.45 -24.41 -1.76
C GLY A 214 -11.15 -25.78 -1.88
N LYS A 215 -10.75 -26.78 -1.08
CA LYS A 215 -11.43 -28.09 -1.02
C LYS A 215 -12.74 -28.05 -0.23
N VAL A 216 -12.86 -27.18 0.78
CA VAL A 216 -14.12 -26.96 1.51
C VAL A 216 -15.18 -26.33 0.59
N TYR A 217 -14.77 -25.57 -0.44
CA TYR A 217 -15.67 -25.01 -1.46
C TYR A 217 -15.98 -25.97 -2.63
N ALA A 218 -15.37 -27.16 -2.69
CA ALA A 218 -15.41 -28.06 -3.86
C ALA A 218 -16.55 -29.09 -3.88
N PRO A 219 -17.53 -29.00 -2.97
CA PRO A 219 -18.89 -28.88 -3.49
C PRO A 219 -19.68 -27.84 -2.69
N VAL A 220 -20.33 -26.93 -3.41
CA VAL A 220 -21.53 -26.24 -2.93
C VAL A 220 -22.63 -27.30 -2.75
N HIS A 221 -22.47 -28.18 -1.76
CA HIS A 221 -23.58 -28.94 -1.20
C HIS A 221 -24.37 -27.92 -0.39
N SER A 222 -25.26 -27.23 -1.11
CA SER A 222 -26.38 -26.42 -0.63
C SER A 222 -26.24 -25.96 0.83
N TYR A 223 -25.72 -24.74 1.04
CA TYR A 223 -25.55 -24.06 2.34
C TYR A 223 -26.82 -24.03 3.23
N THR A 224 -27.95 -24.47 2.69
CA THR A 224 -29.26 -24.58 3.32
C THR A 224 -29.58 -25.98 3.90
N VAL A 225 -28.79 -27.02 3.56
CA VAL A 225 -29.03 -28.40 4.01
C VAL A 225 -28.83 -28.51 5.53
N ASN A 226 -29.81 -29.11 6.21
CA ASN A 226 -29.89 -29.25 7.67
C ASN A 226 -29.90 -27.94 8.47
N ARG A 227 -30.24 -26.81 7.85
CA ARG A 227 -30.49 -25.56 8.58
C ARG A 227 -31.97 -25.38 8.85
N THR A 228 -32.30 -24.93 10.05
CA THR A 228 -33.64 -24.49 10.44
C THR A 228 -33.63 -23.01 10.78
N GLN A 229 -34.75 -22.34 10.52
CA GLN A 229 -34.99 -20.95 10.87
C GLN A 229 -36.19 -20.88 11.82
N GLN A 230 -36.17 -19.89 12.71
CA GLN A 230 -37.24 -19.63 13.64
C GLN A 230 -37.35 -18.13 13.84
N VAL A 231 -38.55 -17.58 13.72
CA VAL A 231 -38.78 -16.15 13.88
C VAL A 231 -39.18 -15.89 15.32
N LYS A 232 -38.48 -14.99 16.01
CA LYS A 232 -38.85 -14.53 17.35
C LYS A 232 -39.23 -13.06 17.29
N ILE A 233 -40.43 -12.73 17.73
CA ILE A 233 -40.90 -11.35 17.87
C ILE A 233 -41.29 -11.18 19.34
N ASN A 234 -40.58 -10.30 20.04
CA ASN A 234 -40.70 -10.10 21.48
C ASN A 234 -40.51 -11.41 22.28
N ASN A 235 -41.49 -11.79 23.11
CA ASN A 235 -41.46 -13.03 23.89
C ASN A 235 -42.08 -14.23 23.15
N LEU A 236 -42.57 -14.04 21.92
CA LEU A 236 -43.17 -15.10 21.12
C LEU A 236 -42.14 -15.66 20.16
N VAL A 237 -41.97 -16.98 20.20
CA VAL A 237 -41.07 -17.72 19.34
C VAL A 237 -41.93 -18.56 18.39
N GLY A 238 -41.76 -18.34 17.08
CA GLY A 238 -42.44 -19.09 16.03
C GLY A 238 -41.92 -20.53 15.91
N GLU A 239 -42.46 -21.33 15.00
CA GLU A 239 -42.02 -22.72 14.81
C GLU A 239 -40.70 -22.82 14.03
N MET A 240 -39.91 -23.87 14.28
CA MET A 240 -38.71 -24.14 13.49
C MET A 240 -39.09 -24.67 12.11
N GLY A 241 -38.74 -23.95 11.05
CA GLY A 241 -38.89 -24.39 9.65
C GLY A 241 -37.53 -24.72 9.04
N ALA A 242 -37.47 -25.70 8.13
CA ALA A 242 -36.25 -25.97 7.36
C ALA A 242 -35.98 -24.82 6.36
N VAL A 243 -34.71 -24.51 6.14
CA VAL A 243 -34.30 -23.50 5.15
C VAL A 243 -34.22 -24.19 3.78
N GLU A 244 -35.18 -23.90 2.89
CA GLU A 244 -35.25 -24.55 1.57
C GLU A 244 -34.58 -23.72 0.45
N CYS A 245 -34.41 -22.42 0.66
CA CYS A 245 -33.75 -21.51 -0.30
C CYS A 245 -33.03 -20.34 0.43
N GLY A 246 -31.99 -19.78 -0.19
CA GLY A 246 -31.22 -18.67 0.36
C GLY A 246 -30.12 -18.19 -0.59
N VAL A 247 -29.71 -16.92 -0.48
CA VAL A 247 -28.66 -16.33 -1.33
C VAL A 247 -27.31 -16.42 -0.59
N PRO A 248 -26.25 -17.01 -1.17
CA PRO A 248 -24.92 -16.99 -0.58
C PRO A 248 -24.47 -15.55 -0.37
N GLN A 249 -24.08 -15.19 0.84
CA GLN A 249 -23.62 -13.84 1.17
C GLN A 249 -22.16 -13.65 0.73
N GLY A 250 -21.96 -13.65 -0.59
CA GLY A 250 -20.77 -13.18 -1.28
C GLY A 250 -21.10 -12.26 -2.46
N SER A 251 -22.37 -12.20 -2.87
CA SER A 251 -22.81 -11.49 -4.08
C SER A 251 -24.09 -10.63 -3.95
N PRO A 252 -24.50 -10.14 -2.76
CA PRO A 252 -25.40 -8.99 -2.71
C PRO A 252 -24.86 -7.90 -1.78
N GLY A 253 -23.58 -7.54 -1.89
CA GLY A 253 -23.01 -6.36 -1.24
C GLY A 253 -23.83 -5.09 -1.49
N PRO A 254 -24.31 -4.80 -2.72
CA PRO A 254 -25.12 -3.62 -3.01
C PRO A 254 -26.52 -3.66 -2.39
N LEU A 255 -27.17 -4.83 -2.28
CA LEU A 255 -28.53 -4.93 -1.75
C LEU A 255 -28.54 -4.81 -0.21
N LEU A 256 -27.59 -5.46 0.47
CA LEU A 256 -27.40 -5.29 1.92
C LEU A 256 -26.90 -3.88 2.27
N PHE A 257 -26.07 -3.27 1.42
CA PHE A 257 -25.65 -1.88 1.55
C PHE A 257 -26.80 -0.90 1.31
N LEU A 258 -27.70 -1.17 0.37
CA LEU A 258 -28.94 -0.40 0.16
C LEU A 258 -29.91 -0.54 1.34
N ILE A 259 -30.02 -1.72 1.95
CA ILE A 259 -30.83 -1.95 3.16
C ILE A 259 -30.23 -1.22 4.37
N TYR A 260 -28.89 -1.21 4.49
CA TYR A 260 -28.16 -0.51 5.54
C TYR A 260 -28.22 1.03 5.39
N LEU A 261 -28.04 1.56 4.18
CA LEU A 261 -28.09 3.00 3.89
C LEU A 261 -29.51 3.58 3.99
N ASN A 262 -30.54 2.83 3.60
CA ASN A 262 -31.91 3.34 3.59
C ASN A 262 -32.58 3.40 4.98
N ASN A 263 -31.85 3.14 6.07
CA ASN A 263 -32.36 3.25 7.45
C ASN A 263 -33.77 2.63 7.60
N LEU A 264 -33.96 1.38 7.17
CA LEU A 264 -35.21 0.65 7.39
C LEU A 264 -35.57 0.59 8.90
N THR A 265 -34.56 0.68 9.77
CA THR A 265 -34.70 0.85 11.23
C THR A 265 -35.40 2.14 11.66
N ARG A 266 -35.46 3.17 10.81
CA ARG A 266 -36.22 4.42 11.05
C ARG A 266 -37.67 4.36 10.55
N ILE A 267 -38.03 3.39 9.72
CA ILE A 267 -39.41 3.19 9.22
C ILE A 267 -40.20 2.23 10.15
N LEU A 268 -39.49 1.47 10.98
CA LEU A 268 -40.03 0.50 11.93
C LEU A 268 -40.42 1.00 13.36
N PRO A 269 -40.48 2.30 13.73
CA PRO A 269 -40.93 2.68 15.07
C PRO A 269 -42.38 2.26 15.39
N GLU A 270 -43.19 1.92 14.38
CA GLU A 270 -44.59 1.48 14.58
C GLU A 270 -44.74 -0.03 14.77
N MET A 271 -43.66 -0.81 14.60
CA MET A 271 -43.69 -2.26 14.82
C MET A 271 -42.55 -2.65 15.76
N ASP A 272 -42.95 -3.07 16.96
CA ASP A 272 -42.10 -3.55 18.05
C ASP A 272 -41.32 -4.83 17.63
N CYS A 273 -40.31 -4.64 16.78
CA CYS A 273 -39.54 -5.70 16.13
C CYS A 273 -38.06 -5.57 16.52
N SER A 274 -37.48 -6.66 17.02
CA SER A 274 -36.04 -6.80 17.23
C SER A 274 -35.40 -7.51 16.04
N VAL A 275 -34.36 -6.90 15.44
CA VAL A 275 -33.63 -7.46 14.30
C VAL A 275 -32.39 -8.19 14.81
N ILE A 276 -32.29 -9.49 14.54
CA ILE A 276 -31.11 -10.31 14.85
C ILE A 276 -30.44 -10.69 13.53
N CYS A 277 -29.21 -10.22 13.31
CA CYS A 277 -28.41 -10.54 12.13
C CYS A 277 -27.41 -11.67 12.44
N TYR A 278 -27.33 -12.67 11.57
CA TYR A 278 -26.31 -13.73 11.65
C TYR A 278 -25.12 -13.36 10.77
N ALA A 279 -23.91 -13.33 11.35
CA ALA A 279 -22.65 -13.14 10.61
C ALA A 279 -22.00 -14.50 10.27
N HIS A 280 -21.23 -14.50 9.18
CA HIS A 280 -20.67 -15.63 8.43
C HIS A 280 -19.82 -16.64 9.25
N ASP A 281 -20.01 -17.95 8.98
CA ASP A 281 -19.27 -19.09 9.56
C ASP A 281 -17.91 -19.42 8.88
N THR A 282 -17.29 -18.48 8.16
CA THR A 282 -15.88 -18.67 7.78
C THR A 282 -15.04 -18.24 8.97
N GLY A 283 -14.39 -19.20 9.65
CA GLY A 283 -13.56 -18.90 10.81
C GLY A 283 -12.61 -17.72 10.54
N PRO A 284 -12.28 -16.90 11.56
CA PRO A 284 -11.58 -15.62 11.39
C PRO A 284 -10.29 -15.72 10.54
N VAL A 285 -9.59 -16.85 10.62
CA VAL A 285 -8.36 -17.16 9.86
C VAL A 285 -8.59 -17.25 8.34
N ALA A 286 -9.73 -17.79 7.90
CA ALA A 286 -10.03 -17.94 6.47
C ALA A 286 -10.38 -16.59 5.82
N GLY A 287 -11.09 -15.71 6.56
CA GLY A 287 -11.41 -14.36 6.11
C GLY A 287 -10.18 -13.47 5.98
N GLU A 288 -9.30 -13.49 6.98
CA GLU A 288 -8.04 -12.73 6.98
C GLU A 288 -7.08 -13.18 5.86
N LEU A 289 -6.99 -14.49 5.63
CA LEU A 289 -6.18 -15.07 4.55
C LEU A 289 -6.70 -14.65 3.17
N ALA A 290 -8.01 -14.74 2.93
CA ALA A 290 -8.62 -14.34 1.67
C ALA A 290 -8.48 -12.83 1.40
N TYR A 291 -8.67 -12.01 2.44
CA TYR A 291 -8.50 -10.57 2.37
C TYR A 291 -7.05 -10.18 2.01
N THR A 292 -6.09 -10.68 2.79
CA THR A 292 -4.65 -10.39 2.62
C THR A 292 -4.17 -10.83 1.23
N THR A 293 -4.50 -12.05 0.81
CA THR A 293 -4.12 -12.56 -0.52
C THR A 293 -4.80 -11.79 -1.65
N GLY A 294 -6.01 -11.28 -1.45
CA GLY A 294 -6.70 -10.41 -2.39
C GLY A 294 -5.97 -9.08 -2.61
N MET A 295 -5.56 -8.41 -1.53
CA MET A 295 -4.82 -7.15 -1.61
C MET A 295 -3.46 -7.33 -2.30
N VAL A 296 -2.68 -8.33 -1.88
CA VAL A 296 -1.38 -8.64 -2.48
C VAL A 296 -1.53 -8.89 -3.98
N ARG A 297 -2.53 -9.69 -4.38
CA ARG A 297 -2.74 -10.03 -5.80
C ARG A 297 -3.00 -8.78 -6.65
N LYS A 298 -3.83 -7.85 -6.17
CA LYS A 298 -4.15 -6.62 -6.91
C LYS A 298 -2.89 -5.80 -7.20
N ASP A 299 -2.02 -5.64 -6.22
CA ASP A 299 -0.78 -4.87 -6.40
C ASP A 299 0.24 -5.58 -7.27
N VAL A 300 0.43 -6.89 -7.06
CA VAL A 300 1.40 -7.67 -7.82
C VAL A 300 1.10 -7.68 -9.33
N LEU A 301 -0.18 -7.75 -9.71
CA LEU A 301 -0.57 -7.77 -11.13
C LEU A 301 -0.26 -6.46 -11.87
N ARG A 302 -0.10 -5.35 -11.15
CA ARG A 302 0.25 -4.03 -11.71
C ARG A 302 1.71 -3.61 -11.50
N THR A 303 2.50 -4.35 -10.71
CA THR A 303 3.88 -4.00 -10.40
C THR A 303 4.80 -4.19 -11.61
N ASP A 304 5.49 -3.10 -12.01
CA ASP A 304 6.62 -3.06 -12.94
C ASP A 304 6.46 -3.88 -14.24
N ARG A 305 5.23 -3.96 -14.80
CA ARG A 305 4.90 -4.76 -15.99
C ARG A 305 5.65 -4.38 -17.26
N HIS A 306 6.21 -3.17 -17.31
CA HIS A 306 7.08 -2.72 -18.41
C HIS A 306 8.50 -3.32 -18.31
N HIS A 307 8.91 -3.84 -17.16
CA HIS A 307 10.20 -4.49 -16.99
C HIS A 307 10.15 -5.93 -17.53
N PRO A 308 11.12 -6.38 -18.35
CA PRO A 308 11.08 -7.72 -18.98
C PRO A 308 10.89 -8.89 -18.00
N PHE A 309 11.36 -8.73 -16.77
CA PHE A 309 11.21 -9.73 -15.71
C PHE A 309 9.75 -10.01 -15.34
N TYR A 310 8.87 -9.00 -15.38
CA TYR A 310 7.43 -9.11 -15.04
C TYR A 310 6.51 -8.95 -16.25
N ALA A 311 7.06 -8.77 -17.45
CA ALA A 311 6.30 -8.67 -18.69
C ALA A 311 5.63 -10.02 -19.06
N GLY A 312 4.69 -9.97 -19.99
CA GLY A 312 3.98 -11.16 -20.47
C GLY A 312 2.68 -11.44 -19.72
N SER A 313 2.22 -12.69 -19.77
CA SER A 313 0.96 -13.13 -19.16
C SER A 313 0.98 -13.06 -17.63
N ASP A 314 -0.20 -13.05 -17.02
CA ASP A 314 -0.34 -13.05 -15.56
C ASP A 314 0.11 -14.38 -14.92
N ASP A 315 0.28 -15.45 -15.73
CA ASP A 315 0.91 -16.72 -15.35
C ASP A 315 2.45 -16.68 -15.30
N ASN A 316 3.06 -15.49 -15.41
CA ASN A 316 4.51 -15.33 -15.30
C ASN A 316 4.98 -15.80 -13.91
N GLN A 317 5.93 -16.75 -13.89
CA GLN A 317 6.50 -17.31 -12.66
C GLN A 317 7.05 -16.25 -11.70
N ASN A 318 7.60 -15.15 -12.22
CA ASN A 318 8.13 -14.05 -11.41
C ASN A 318 7.01 -13.24 -10.72
N ILE A 319 5.84 -13.12 -11.35
CA ILE A 319 4.64 -12.53 -10.73
C ILE A 319 4.18 -13.44 -9.58
N HIS A 320 4.17 -14.75 -9.79
CA HIS A 320 3.86 -15.72 -8.72
C HIS A 320 4.88 -15.66 -7.57
N SER A 321 6.17 -15.48 -7.87
CA SER A 321 7.20 -15.34 -6.84
C SER A 321 7.05 -14.06 -6.03
N LEU A 322 6.74 -12.93 -6.69
CA LEU A 322 6.44 -11.68 -5.99
C LEU A 322 5.21 -11.83 -5.08
N PHE A 323 4.15 -12.48 -5.57
CA PHE A 323 2.97 -12.81 -4.78
C PHE A 323 3.31 -13.69 -3.56
N ASN A 324 4.14 -14.72 -3.75
CA ASN A 324 4.55 -15.62 -2.66
C ASN A 324 5.34 -14.87 -1.58
N ILE A 325 6.28 -14.01 -1.96
CA ILE A 325 7.10 -13.21 -1.03
C ILE A 325 6.19 -12.34 -0.16
N LEU A 326 5.33 -11.54 -0.78
CA LEU A 326 4.48 -10.57 -0.09
C LEU A 326 3.41 -11.25 0.78
N THR A 327 2.80 -12.32 0.28
CA THR A 327 1.81 -13.09 1.06
C THR A 327 2.46 -13.74 2.26
N THR A 328 3.65 -14.35 2.08
CA THR A 328 4.39 -14.95 3.20
C THR A 328 4.76 -13.89 4.22
N TYR A 329 5.20 -12.71 3.80
CA TYR A 329 5.54 -11.64 4.72
C TYR A 329 4.31 -11.19 5.51
N ALA A 330 3.22 -10.85 4.82
CA ALA A 330 2.02 -10.29 5.42
C ALA A 330 1.42 -11.21 6.50
N LEU A 331 1.30 -12.50 6.22
CA LEU A 331 0.74 -13.48 7.15
C LEU A 331 1.63 -13.77 8.36
N ASN A 332 2.93 -13.49 8.26
CA ASN A 332 3.91 -13.78 9.32
C ASN A 332 4.38 -12.51 10.08
N HIS A 333 3.88 -11.34 9.68
CA HIS A 333 4.15 -10.04 10.33
C HIS A 333 2.83 -9.28 10.56
N PRO A 334 1.89 -9.81 11.36
CA PRO A 334 0.51 -9.32 11.44
C PRO A 334 0.36 -7.88 11.97
N LYS A 335 1.41 -7.31 12.58
CA LYS A 335 1.41 -5.91 13.02
C LYS A 335 1.27 -4.93 11.85
N VAL A 336 1.92 -5.24 10.72
CA VAL A 336 1.84 -4.46 9.49
C VAL A 336 1.00 -5.17 8.44
N SER A 337 1.08 -6.50 8.37
CA SER A 337 0.48 -7.30 7.32
C SER A 337 0.92 -6.79 5.93
N TYR A 338 0.02 -6.74 4.96
CA TYR A 338 0.26 -6.15 3.65
C TYR A 338 -0.30 -4.72 3.59
N CYS A 339 0.57 -3.78 3.23
CA CYS A 339 0.20 -2.42 2.86
C CYS A 339 0.50 -2.16 1.39
N GLN A 340 -0.33 -1.34 0.76
CA GLN A 340 -0.13 -0.96 -0.64
C GLN A 340 1.24 -0.31 -0.84
N GLY A 341 1.92 -0.70 -1.92
CA GLY A 341 3.27 -0.24 -2.24
C GLY A 341 4.42 -1.12 -1.73
N MET A 342 4.16 -2.08 -0.83
CA MET A 342 5.18 -3.06 -0.43
C MET A 342 5.68 -3.91 -1.61
N SER A 343 4.84 -4.12 -2.63
CA SER A 343 5.25 -4.78 -3.88
C SER A 343 6.34 -4.02 -4.63
N ASP A 344 6.36 -2.70 -4.55
CA ASP A 344 7.36 -1.84 -5.21
C ASP A 344 8.73 -1.89 -4.52
N LEU A 345 8.74 -2.17 -3.21
CA LEU A 345 9.97 -2.44 -2.47
C LEU A 345 10.49 -3.86 -2.72
N ALA A 346 9.59 -4.84 -2.83
CA ALA A 346 9.97 -6.25 -3.07
C ALA A 346 10.44 -6.51 -4.52
N SER A 347 9.88 -5.80 -5.50
CA SER A 347 10.20 -5.92 -6.92
C SER A 347 11.71 -5.82 -7.24
N PRO A 348 12.43 -4.73 -6.90
CA PRO A 348 13.87 -4.61 -7.19
C PRO A 348 14.72 -5.67 -6.50
N LEU A 349 14.29 -6.16 -5.32
CA LEU A 349 14.96 -7.25 -4.62
C LEU A 349 14.80 -8.57 -5.39
N LEU A 350 13.60 -8.91 -5.85
CA LEU A 350 13.37 -10.13 -6.60
C LEU A 350 14.10 -10.12 -7.95
N VAL A 351 14.06 -9.01 -8.68
CA VAL A 351 14.82 -8.87 -9.94
C VAL A 351 16.33 -9.04 -9.71
N THR A 352 16.87 -8.46 -8.64
CA THR A 352 18.31 -8.50 -8.35
C THR A 352 18.76 -9.86 -7.83
N MET A 353 17.96 -10.49 -6.96
CA MET A 353 18.31 -11.80 -6.39
C MET A 353 18.07 -12.93 -7.37
N ASN A 354 17.10 -12.78 -8.28
CA ASN A 354 16.65 -13.80 -9.21
C ASN A 354 16.37 -15.16 -8.53
N ASP A 355 15.92 -15.10 -7.28
CA ASP A 355 15.60 -16.23 -6.43
C ASP A 355 14.59 -15.77 -5.37
N GLU A 356 13.47 -16.49 -5.27
CA GLU A 356 12.32 -16.12 -4.42
C GLU A 356 12.68 -16.07 -2.94
N ALA A 357 13.43 -17.06 -2.45
CA ALA A 357 13.78 -17.18 -1.04
C ALA A 357 14.83 -16.12 -0.64
N HIS A 358 15.83 -15.89 -1.47
CA HIS A 358 16.83 -14.86 -1.26
C HIS A 358 16.21 -13.46 -1.30
N ALA A 359 15.24 -13.24 -2.19
CA ALA A 359 14.48 -11.99 -2.24
C ALA A 359 13.65 -11.78 -0.97
N TYR A 360 12.97 -12.83 -0.47
CA TYR A 360 12.25 -12.76 0.81
C TYR A 360 13.16 -12.41 1.98
N ILE A 361 14.33 -13.04 2.08
CA ILE A 361 15.33 -12.74 3.13
C ILE A 361 15.74 -11.26 3.07
N CYS A 362 16.05 -10.75 1.87
CA CYS A 362 16.41 -9.34 1.69
C CYS A 362 15.22 -8.41 2.00
N PHE A 363 14.00 -8.83 1.69
CA PHE A 363 12.79 -8.07 1.97
C PHE A 363 12.54 -7.95 3.48
N CYS A 364 12.68 -9.04 4.24
CA CYS A 364 12.63 -8.99 5.70
C CYS A 364 13.67 -8.03 6.28
N ALA A 365 14.91 -8.08 5.77
CA ALA A 365 15.98 -7.18 6.22
C ALA A 365 15.69 -5.70 5.89
N LEU A 366 15.18 -5.41 4.70
CA LEU A 366 14.73 -4.07 4.32
C LEU A 366 13.58 -3.60 5.23
N MET A 367 12.61 -4.48 5.50
CA MET A 367 11.46 -4.14 6.33
C MET A 367 11.82 -3.92 7.80
N GLN A 368 12.92 -4.47 8.33
CA GLN A 368 13.37 -4.08 9.68
C GLN A 368 13.63 -2.56 9.80
N ARG A 369 14.03 -1.92 8.69
CA ARG A 369 14.23 -0.47 8.62
C ARG A 369 12.97 0.30 8.25
N LEU A 370 12.11 -0.28 7.41
CA LEU A 370 10.97 0.42 6.80
C LEU A 370 9.61 0.10 7.42
N VAL A 371 9.51 -0.90 8.31
CA VAL A 371 8.24 -1.34 8.91
C VAL A 371 7.46 -0.19 9.53
N THR A 372 8.14 0.75 10.17
CA THR A 372 7.51 1.91 10.83
C THR A 372 6.84 2.86 9.84
N ASN A 373 7.27 2.91 8.57
CA ASN A 373 6.60 3.70 7.53
C ASN A 373 5.19 3.16 7.22
N PHE A 374 4.98 1.86 7.42
CA PHE A 374 3.72 1.16 7.10
C PHE A 374 2.84 0.95 8.34
N MET A 375 3.27 1.45 9.50
CA MET A 375 2.47 1.38 10.72
C MET A 375 1.26 2.29 10.61
N ILE A 376 0.12 1.76 11.08
CA ILE A 376 -1.18 2.44 11.03
C ILE A 376 -1.18 3.73 11.88
N ASP A 377 -0.29 3.84 12.86
CA ASP A 377 -0.15 5.03 13.70
C ASP A 377 0.37 6.28 12.95
N GLY A 378 0.97 6.10 11.77
CA GLY A 378 1.49 7.19 10.94
C GLY A 378 2.62 8.01 11.57
N ILE A 379 3.18 7.59 12.71
CA ILE A 379 4.13 8.38 13.50
C ILE A 379 5.41 8.62 12.71
N ALA A 380 5.97 7.55 12.12
CA ALA A 380 7.22 7.64 11.37
C ALA A 380 7.06 8.50 10.10
N MET A 381 5.95 8.34 9.37
CA MET A 381 5.68 9.16 8.18
C MET A 381 5.52 10.63 8.56
N THR A 382 4.78 10.94 9.61
CA THR A 382 4.63 12.30 10.14
C THR A 382 5.99 12.91 10.47
N GLN A 383 6.86 12.18 11.18
CA GLN A 383 8.21 12.66 11.50
C GLN A 383 9.04 12.93 10.24
N LYS A 384 8.95 12.07 9.22
CA LYS A 384 9.67 12.26 7.95
C LYS A 384 9.19 13.50 7.19
N PHE A 385 7.89 13.77 7.18
CA PHE A 385 7.36 15.01 6.59
C PHE A 385 7.83 16.25 7.35
N THR A 386 7.83 16.21 8.69
CA THR A 386 8.38 17.31 9.50
C THR A 386 9.83 17.59 9.15
N HIS A 387 10.68 16.55 9.11
CA HIS A 387 12.08 16.72 8.73
C HIS A 387 12.26 17.22 7.29
N LEU A 388 11.42 16.76 6.36
CA LEU A 388 11.46 17.23 4.97
C LEU A 388 11.09 18.71 4.86
N ALA A 389 10.05 19.15 5.58
CA ALA A 389 9.64 20.54 5.65
C ALA A 389 10.71 21.44 6.29
N GLU A 390 11.32 20.98 7.39
CA GLU A 390 12.44 21.67 8.04
C GLU A 390 13.65 21.80 7.12
N GLY A 391 13.99 20.71 6.41
CA GLY A 391 15.05 20.71 5.41
C GLY A 391 14.78 21.68 4.28
N LEU A 392 13.55 21.69 3.74
CA LEU A 392 13.17 22.61 2.67
C LEU A 392 13.22 24.06 3.13
N MET A 393 12.71 24.35 4.33
CA MET A 393 12.76 25.69 4.92
C MET A 393 14.19 26.18 5.13
N TYR A 394 15.13 25.28 5.45
CA TYR A 394 16.53 25.62 5.64
C TYR A 394 17.28 25.86 4.30
N TYR A 395 17.12 24.95 3.33
CA TYR A 395 17.87 25.00 2.07
C TYR A 395 17.26 25.92 1.01
N ASP A 396 15.93 26.02 0.96
CA ASP A 396 15.20 26.86 0.00
C ASP A 396 13.97 27.51 0.68
N PRO A 397 14.20 28.53 1.53
CA PRO A 397 13.12 29.20 2.26
C PRO A 397 12.15 29.93 1.33
N GLU A 398 12.59 30.37 0.15
CA GLU A 398 11.71 31.02 -0.84
C GLU A 398 10.69 30.02 -1.39
N PHE A 399 11.16 28.83 -1.80
CA PHE A 399 10.26 27.78 -2.28
C PHE A 399 9.37 27.22 -1.16
N TYR A 400 9.89 27.04 0.06
CA TYR A 400 9.06 26.65 1.19
C TYR A 400 7.94 27.68 1.46
N ASN A 401 8.25 28.97 1.44
CA ASN A 401 7.24 30.01 1.60
C ASN A 401 6.24 30.03 0.45
N TYR A 402 6.67 29.79 -0.79
CA TYR A 402 5.77 29.61 -1.93
C TYR A 402 4.80 28.44 -1.70
N LEU A 403 5.29 27.28 -1.27
CA LEU A 403 4.44 26.12 -0.97
C LEU A 403 3.48 26.43 0.18
N LYS A 404 3.95 27.12 1.22
CA LYS A 404 3.13 27.57 2.34
C LYS A 404 1.99 28.45 1.85
N VAL A 405 2.27 29.50 1.06
CA VAL A 405 1.23 30.37 0.48
C VAL A 405 0.18 29.58 -0.32
N HIS A 406 0.56 28.46 -0.94
CA HIS A 406 -0.33 27.58 -1.71
C HIS A 406 -0.85 26.36 -0.95
N GLN A 407 -0.58 26.24 0.35
CA GLN A 407 -0.94 25.09 1.19
C GLN A 407 -0.48 23.73 0.73
N ALA A 408 0.73 23.73 0.22
CA ALA A 408 1.48 22.54 -0.09
C ALA A 408 2.64 22.35 0.90
N ASP A 409 2.71 23.10 2.01
CA ASP A 409 3.77 22.99 3.02
C ASP A 409 3.64 21.74 3.91
N ASP A 410 2.51 21.03 3.86
CA ASP A 410 2.37 19.67 4.40
C ASP A 410 3.14 18.63 3.59
N LEU A 411 3.58 19.00 2.37
CA LEU A 411 4.39 18.20 1.46
C LEU A 411 3.76 16.83 1.12
N LEU A 412 2.44 16.66 1.24
CA LEU A 412 1.79 15.35 1.06
C LEU A 412 1.99 14.77 -0.36
N PHE A 413 2.29 15.61 -1.36
CA PHE A 413 2.70 15.16 -2.69
C PHE A 413 4.01 14.34 -2.69
N CYS A 414 4.83 14.44 -1.63
CA CYS A 414 6.02 13.63 -1.38
C CYS A 414 5.72 12.32 -0.62
N TYR A 415 4.47 11.97 -0.34
CA TYR A 415 4.15 10.75 0.42
C TYR A 415 4.76 9.50 -0.20
N ARG A 416 4.57 9.33 -1.52
CA ARG A 416 5.12 8.21 -2.27
C ARG A 416 6.64 8.17 -2.26
N TRP A 417 7.28 9.34 -2.25
CA TRP A 417 8.74 9.51 -2.21
C TRP A 417 9.31 8.93 -0.93
N LEU A 418 8.70 9.29 0.21
CA LEU A 418 9.15 8.88 1.54
C LEU A 418 8.77 7.43 1.87
N LEU A 419 7.60 6.98 1.42
CA LEU A 419 7.11 5.63 1.68
C LEU A 419 7.90 4.58 0.89
N LEU A 420 8.19 4.85 -0.39
CA LEU A 420 8.79 3.89 -1.33
C LEU A 420 10.28 4.13 -1.59
N GLU A 421 10.96 4.88 -0.71
CA GLU A 421 12.36 5.31 -0.90
C GLU A 421 12.62 5.80 -2.33
N MET A 422 11.75 6.69 -2.86
CA MET A 422 11.83 7.27 -4.22
C MET A 422 11.74 6.28 -5.41
N LYS A 423 11.47 4.98 -5.18
CA LYS A 423 11.46 3.94 -6.22
C LYS A 423 10.62 4.27 -7.46
N ARG A 424 9.50 4.99 -7.27
CA ARG A 424 8.56 5.35 -8.34
C ARG A 424 8.95 6.59 -9.14
N GLU A 425 9.95 7.34 -8.68
CA GLU A 425 10.36 8.59 -9.32
C GLU A 425 11.49 8.38 -10.34
N PHE A 426 12.03 7.16 -10.40
CA PHE A 426 13.14 6.78 -11.28
C PHE A 426 12.78 5.58 -12.15
N ALA A 427 13.35 5.54 -13.36
CA ALA A 427 13.33 4.35 -14.20
C ALA A 427 13.94 3.15 -13.44
N PHE A 428 13.56 1.92 -13.81
CA PHE A 428 13.89 0.74 -13.02
C PHE A 428 15.42 0.63 -12.74
N GLY A 429 16.26 0.76 -13.77
CA GLY A 429 17.72 0.70 -13.62
C GLY A 429 18.28 1.80 -12.72
N ASP A 430 17.83 3.05 -12.90
CA ASP A 430 18.26 4.20 -12.08
C ASP A 430 17.82 4.05 -10.63
N SER A 431 16.62 3.50 -10.41
CA SER A 431 16.11 3.25 -9.07
C SER A 431 16.96 2.23 -8.31
N LEU A 432 17.57 1.24 -8.98
CA LEU A 432 18.52 0.33 -8.32
C LEU A 432 19.74 1.10 -7.81
N ARG A 433 20.32 1.99 -8.64
CA ARG A 433 21.49 2.79 -8.23
C ARG A 433 21.15 3.76 -7.10
N MET A 434 19.99 4.41 -7.18
CA MET A 434 19.52 5.32 -6.14
C MET A 434 19.31 4.57 -4.80
N LEU A 435 18.73 3.36 -4.82
CA LEU A 435 18.61 2.53 -3.62
C LEU A 435 19.98 2.13 -3.05
N GLU A 436 20.97 1.80 -3.90
CA GLU A 436 22.33 1.50 -3.47
C GLU A 436 22.97 2.68 -2.73
N VAL A 437 22.84 3.89 -3.27
CA VAL A 437 23.33 5.13 -2.64
C VAL A 437 22.63 5.36 -1.31
N LEU A 438 21.30 5.24 -1.28
CA LEU A 438 20.51 5.45 -0.06
C LEU A 438 20.90 4.43 1.02
N TRP A 439 21.01 3.15 0.69
CA TRP A 439 21.40 2.14 1.67
C TRP A 439 22.86 2.27 2.10
N ALA A 440 23.76 2.71 1.24
CA ALA A 440 25.17 2.94 1.55
C ALA A 440 25.40 4.18 2.42
N SER A 441 24.54 5.20 2.32
CA SER A 441 24.60 6.39 3.19
C SER A 441 24.28 6.09 4.66
N LEU A 442 23.68 4.93 4.95
CA LEU A 442 23.42 4.49 6.30
C LEU A 442 24.67 3.83 6.91
N PRO A 443 24.89 4.00 8.22
CA PRO A 443 25.95 3.28 8.93
C PRO A 443 25.83 1.78 8.73
N ALA A 444 26.97 1.08 8.73
CA ALA A 444 26.95 -0.37 8.87
C ALA A 444 26.38 -0.71 10.25
N ASP A 445 25.31 -1.48 10.27
CA ASP A 445 24.63 -1.92 11.49
C ASP A 445 24.39 -3.42 11.37
N HIS A 446 25.47 -4.18 11.54
CA HIS A 446 25.41 -5.63 11.46
C HIS A 446 24.62 -6.16 12.66
N PRO A 447 23.55 -6.94 12.44
CA PRO A 447 22.77 -7.44 13.55
C PRO A 447 23.61 -8.42 14.36
N GLN A 448 23.59 -8.29 15.68
CA GLN A 448 24.25 -9.25 16.59
C GLN A 448 23.54 -10.61 16.59
N LEU A 449 22.26 -10.63 16.21
CA LEU A 449 21.40 -11.80 16.17
C LEU A 449 21.05 -12.16 14.73
N GLU A 450 20.63 -13.41 14.50
CA GLU A 450 20.12 -13.80 13.19
C GLU A 450 18.91 -12.95 12.77
N LEU A 451 18.85 -12.63 11.47
CA LEU A 451 17.68 -12.02 10.87
C LEU A 451 16.41 -12.86 11.16
N LYS A 452 15.39 -12.20 11.70
CA LYS A 452 14.06 -12.77 11.89
C LYS A 452 13.31 -12.72 10.56
N LEU A 453 12.74 -13.86 10.16
CA LEU A 453 11.94 -13.99 8.95
C LEU A 453 10.43 -13.89 9.21
N PHE A 454 10.02 -13.77 10.47
CA PHE A 454 8.65 -13.61 10.92
C PHE A 454 8.62 -12.97 12.31
N ASP A 455 7.51 -12.31 12.65
CA ASP A 455 7.21 -11.86 14.01
C ASP A 455 6.38 -12.92 14.75
N ILE A 456 5.29 -13.35 14.11
CA ILE A 456 4.36 -14.36 14.62
C ILE A 456 4.13 -15.34 13.46
N PRO A 457 4.52 -16.61 13.58
CA PRO A 457 4.38 -17.55 12.50
C PRO A 457 2.89 -17.79 12.22
N PHE A 458 2.50 -17.76 10.95
CA PHE A 458 1.12 -18.06 10.54
C PHE A 458 0.75 -19.48 10.98
N GLN A 459 -0.34 -19.62 11.73
CA GLN A 459 -0.86 -20.90 12.17
C GLN A 459 -2.24 -21.13 11.56
N HIS A 460 -2.38 -22.20 10.77
CA HIS A 460 -3.68 -22.66 10.32
C HIS A 460 -4.31 -23.54 11.41
N ILE A 461 -5.37 -23.04 12.06
CA ILE A 461 -6.19 -23.86 12.97
C ILE A 461 -7.14 -24.67 12.08
N PRO A 462 -6.99 -26.01 11.98
CA PRO A 462 -7.99 -26.82 11.30
C PRO A 462 -9.34 -26.67 12.01
N PRO A 463 -10.47 -26.65 11.28
CA PRO A 463 -11.78 -26.55 11.92
C PRO A 463 -11.96 -27.72 12.88
N SER A 464 -11.96 -27.45 14.19
CA SER A 464 -12.41 -28.42 15.19
C SER A 464 -13.90 -28.70 14.97
N ALA A 465 -14.33 -29.94 15.22
CA ALA A 465 -15.70 -30.45 14.98
C ALA A 465 -16.83 -29.82 15.84
N THR A 466 -16.58 -28.65 16.43
CA THR A 466 -17.58 -27.87 17.16
C THR A 466 -17.38 -26.39 16.82
N PRO A 467 -18.37 -25.72 16.21
CA PRO A 467 -18.31 -24.27 16.06
C PRO A 467 -18.33 -23.66 17.47
N PRO A 468 -17.39 -22.79 17.83
CA PRO A 468 -17.47 -22.08 19.09
C PRO A 468 -18.71 -21.17 19.04
N ILE A 469 -19.61 -21.34 20.01
CA ILE A 469 -20.61 -20.33 20.34
C ILE A 469 -19.81 -19.14 20.88
N SER A 470 -19.72 -18.05 20.12
CA SER A 470 -19.05 -16.84 20.60
C SER A 470 -20.01 -15.65 20.62
N PRO A 471 -20.24 -15.03 21.80
CA PRO A 471 -20.83 -13.71 21.89
C PRO A 471 -19.77 -12.69 21.45
N LEU A 472 -19.95 -12.07 20.29
CA LEU A 472 -19.03 -11.06 19.76
C LEU A 472 -19.12 -9.77 20.59
N VAL A 473 -18.19 -9.59 21.53
CA VAL A 473 -17.73 -8.27 21.95
C VAL A 473 -16.59 -7.88 21.01
N LEU A 474 -16.91 -7.04 20.02
CA LEU A 474 -15.95 -6.42 19.11
C LEU A 474 -15.00 -5.51 19.90
N LYS A 475 -13.72 -5.91 20.01
CA LYS A 475 -12.60 -5.00 20.31
C LYS A 475 -11.49 -5.22 19.29
N MET A 476 -11.64 -4.57 18.14
CA MET A 476 -10.51 -4.13 17.32
C MET A 476 -10.72 -2.65 17.04
N PRO A 477 -9.74 -1.76 17.29
CA PRO A 477 -9.86 -0.36 16.93
C PRO A 477 -9.73 -0.27 15.39
N ARG A 478 -10.88 -0.23 14.71
CA ARG A 478 -10.97 0.19 13.31
C ARG A 478 -10.70 1.69 13.25
N TRP A 479 -10.14 2.17 12.14
CA TRP A 479 -10.29 3.60 11.82
C TRP A 479 -11.80 3.91 11.85
N PRO A 480 -12.25 4.95 12.57
CA PRO A 480 -13.63 5.36 12.45
C PRO A 480 -13.91 5.66 10.98
N SER A 481 -15.04 5.18 10.46
CA SER A 481 -15.47 5.45 9.09
C SER A 481 -15.37 6.94 8.81
N VAL A 482 -14.80 7.34 7.67
CA VAL A 482 -14.70 8.75 7.29
C VAL A 482 -16.02 9.17 6.66
N LEU A 483 -16.61 10.25 7.16
CA LEU A 483 -17.79 10.86 6.57
C LEU A 483 -17.41 11.61 5.30
N VAL A 484 -17.97 11.22 4.17
CA VAL A 484 -17.79 11.92 2.89
C VAL A 484 -19.01 12.79 2.63
N ASN A 485 -18.77 14.10 2.47
CA ASN A 485 -19.75 15.06 1.98
C ASN A 485 -19.37 15.45 0.56
N ALA A 486 -20.06 14.92 -0.45
CA ALA A 486 -19.80 15.25 -1.84
C ALA A 486 -20.85 16.26 -2.37
N CYS A 487 -20.42 17.24 -3.15
CA CYS A 487 -21.31 18.14 -3.88
C CYS A 487 -21.03 18.09 -5.39
N ILE A 488 -22.07 18.23 -6.20
CA ILE A 488 -21.97 18.44 -7.65
C ILE A 488 -22.73 19.71 -8.02
N SER A 489 -22.10 20.57 -8.81
CA SER A 489 -22.77 21.70 -9.45
C SER A 489 -22.90 21.36 -10.93
N ARG A 490 -24.15 21.32 -11.42
CA ARG A 490 -24.43 21.13 -12.85
C ARG A 490 -24.54 22.54 -13.45
N SER A 491 -23.49 22.97 -14.17
CA SER A 491 -23.50 24.21 -14.95
C SER A 491 -24.31 24.04 -16.22
#